data_AF-A0A1V0M770-F1
#
_entry.id   AF-A0A1V0M770-F1
#
_cell.length_a   1.000
_cell.length_b   1.000
_cell.length_c   1.000
_cell.angle_alpha   90.00
_cell.angle_beta   90.00
_cell.angle_gamma   90.00
#
_symmetry.space_group_name_H-M   'P 1'
#
loop_
_entity.id
_entity.type
_entity.pdbx_description
1 polymer ?
#
loop_
_entity_poly.entity_id
_entity_poly.type
_entity_poly.pdbx_seq_one_letter_code
_entity_poly.pdbx_strand_id
1 'polypeptide(L)'
;MVHLEALAPRVEQYSIDEMFLDVRGIDSCIDFEDFDQQLREHVRNGTGLTIGVGMGPTKTLAKSTQWASKEWPQFGGVLALTPDNIRRAEKLLSLQLAHEPYIYQEELQCGSGEKGPGTQWRKLYFTGGRTAPQTADSLQPVL
;
A
#
# COMPACT_ATOMS: atom_id res chain seq x y z
N MET A 1 8.71 6.76 -13.71
CA MET A 1 8.66 8.00 -12.91
C MET A 1 7.60 8.98 -13.43
N VAL A 2 7.67 9.44 -14.69
CA VAL A 2 6.77 10.48 -15.24
C VAL A 2 5.26 10.24 -15.06
N HIS A 3 4.79 8.99 -15.05
CA HIS A 3 3.35 8.69 -14.90
C HIS A 3 2.82 8.86 -13.47
N LEU A 4 3.66 8.76 -12.44
CA LEU A 4 3.20 8.84 -11.04
C LEU A 4 3.24 10.26 -10.48
N GLU A 5 4.20 11.06 -10.95
CA GLU A 5 4.32 12.48 -10.58
C GLU A 5 3.11 13.30 -11.06
N ALA A 6 2.38 12.81 -12.07
CA ALA A 6 1.13 13.42 -12.51
C ALA A 6 -0.06 13.18 -11.56
N LEU A 7 0.02 12.17 -10.69
CA LEU A 7 -1.09 11.70 -9.85
C LEU A 7 -0.93 12.04 -8.37
N ALA A 8 0.29 12.33 -7.92
CA ALA A 8 0.56 12.69 -6.54
C ALA A 8 1.55 13.85 -6.45
N PRO A 9 1.30 14.82 -5.55
CA PRO A 9 2.18 15.97 -5.36
C PRO A 9 3.56 15.58 -4.84
N ARG A 10 3.68 14.43 -4.17
CA ARG A 10 4.96 13.90 -3.68
C ARG A 10 5.04 12.40 -3.91
N VAL A 11 6.07 12.02 -4.67
CA VAL A 11 6.45 10.63 -4.96
C VAL A 11 7.86 10.40 -4.45
N GLU A 12 8.05 9.38 -3.62
CA GLU A 12 9.34 8.98 -3.09
C GLU A 12 9.69 7.58 -3.60
N GLN A 13 10.76 7.48 -4.38
CA GLN A 13 11.26 6.19 -4.81
C GLN A 13 12.01 5.50 -3.66
N TYR A 14 11.59 4.29 -3.31
CA TYR A 14 12.26 3.47 -2.30
C TYR A 14 13.20 2.44 -2.95
N SER A 15 12.78 1.86 -4.07
CA SER A 15 13.60 0.97 -4.89
C SER A 15 13.15 1.04 -6.36
N ILE A 16 13.66 0.16 -7.23
CA ILE A 16 13.25 0.12 -8.64
C ILE A 16 11.74 -0.21 -8.77
N ASP A 17 11.25 -1.11 -7.92
CA ASP A 17 9.88 -1.62 -7.99
C ASP A 17 8.99 -1.12 -6.84
N GLU A 18 9.48 -0.21 -6.00
CA GLU A 18 8.75 0.30 -4.84
C GLU A 18 8.78 1.82 -4.75
N MET A 19 7.60 2.41 -4.61
CA MET A 19 7.40 3.85 -4.54
C MET A 19 6.39 4.19 -3.46
N PHE A 20 6.63 5.29 -2.74
CA PHE A 20 5.70 5.87 -1.78
C PHE A 20 5.08 7.13 -2.35
N LEU A 21 3.76 7.22 -2.26
CA LEU A 21 3.00 8.41 -2.65
C LEU A 21 2.41 9.03 -1.39
N ASP A 22 2.48 10.35 -1.31
CA ASP A 22 1.75 11.14 -0.34
C ASP A 22 0.62 11.86 -1.07
N VAL A 23 -0.61 11.50 -0.72
CA VAL A 23 -1.84 12.00 -1.35
C VAL A 23 -2.80 12.55 -0.30
N ARG A 24 -2.25 13.21 0.73
CA ARG A 24 -3.02 13.93 1.76
C ARG A 24 -4.20 14.71 1.17
N GLY A 25 -5.38 14.47 1.73
CA GLY A 25 -6.61 15.20 1.39
C GLY A 25 -7.39 14.62 0.20
N ILE A 26 -6.94 13.51 -0.38
CA ILE A 26 -7.63 12.85 -1.50
C ILE A 26 -9.04 12.36 -1.11
N ASP A 27 -9.24 12.04 0.17
CA ASP A 27 -10.52 11.64 0.77
C ASP A 27 -11.60 12.70 0.72
N SER A 28 -11.23 13.97 0.50
CA SER A 28 -12.22 15.02 0.26
C SER A 28 -12.88 14.95 -1.12
N CYS A 29 -12.28 14.19 -2.05
CA CYS A 29 -12.70 14.12 -3.45
C CYS A 29 -13.14 12.72 -3.89
N ILE A 30 -12.53 11.67 -3.34
CA ILE A 30 -12.73 10.28 -3.77
C ILE A 30 -12.40 9.33 -2.61
N ASP A 31 -13.07 8.18 -2.57
CA ASP A 31 -12.74 7.10 -1.64
C ASP A 31 -11.32 6.56 -1.89
N PHE A 32 -10.67 6.08 -0.82
CA PHE A 32 -9.26 5.68 -0.90
C PHE A 32 -9.05 4.48 -1.82
N GLU A 33 -9.90 3.46 -1.70
CA GLU A 33 -9.82 2.24 -2.50
C GLU A 33 -10.16 2.53 -3.97
N ASP A 34 -11.13 3.41 -4.23
CA ASP A 34 -11.48 3.84 -5.58
C ASP A 34 -10.32 4.57 -6.26
N PHE A 35 -9.64 5.47 -5.53
CA PHE A 35 -8.43 6.12 -6.02
C PHE A 35 -7.32 5.10 -6.32
N ASP A 36 -7.14 4.10 -5.45
CA ASP A 36 -6.11 3.08 -5.63
C ASP A 36 -6.38 2.17 -6.84
N GLN A 37 -7.65 1.88 -7.14
CA GLN A 37 -8.03 1.20 -8.37
C GLN A 37 -7.74 2.04 -9.62
N GLN A 38 -8.11 3.34 -9.61
CA GLN A 38 -7.78 4.25 -10.72
C GLN A 38 -6.27 4.37 -10.92
N LEU A 39 -5.50 4.43 -9.84
CA LEU A 39 -4.04 4.46 -9.87
C LEU A 39 -3.46 3.21 -10.53
N ARG A 40 -3.99 2.03 -10.18
CA ARG A 40 -3.61 0.75 -10.81
C ARG A 40 -3.88 0.76 -12.31
N GLU A 41 -5.06 1.22 -12.71
CA GLU A 41 -5.44 1.29 -14.12
C GLU A 41 -4.58 2.29 -14.88
N HIS A 42 -4.32 3.47 -14.31
CA HIS A 42 -3.46 4.48 -14.92
C HIS A 42 -2.05 3.94 -15.17
N VAL A 43 -1.46 3.30 -14.16
CA VAL A 43 -0.12 2.71 -14.30
C VAL A 43 -0.12 1.57 -15.29
N ARG A 44 -1.14 0.71 -15.29
CA ARG A 44 -1.28 -0.37 -16.28
C ARG A 44 -1.39 0.19 -17.70
N ASN A 45 -2.18 1.23 -17.92
CA ASN A 45 -2.38 1.81 -19.24
C ASN A 45 -1.13 2.56 -19.73
N GLY A 46 -0.40 3.23 -18.83
CA GLY A 46 0.81 3.99 -19.17
C GLY A 46 2.06 3.14 -19.34
N THR A 47 2.18 2.03 -18.59
CA THR A 47 3.43 1.24 -18.51
C THR A 47 3.29 -0.22 -18.92
N GLY A 48 2.06 -0.74 -19.01
CA GLY A 48 1.77 -2.17 -19.19
C GLY A 48 1.95 -3.00 -17.90
N LEU A 49 2.40 -2.41 -16.80
CA LEU A 49 2.66 -3.09 -15.53
C LEU A 49 1.46 -3.03 -14.59
N THR A 50 1.24 -4.10 -13.84
CA THR A 50 0.25 -4.11 -12.75
C THR A 50 0.94 -3.75 -11.45
N ILE A 51 0.31 -2.94 -10.61
CA ILE A 51 0.83 -2.59 -9.28
C ILE A 51 -0.09 -3.13 -8.19
N GLY A 52 0.45 -3.46 -7.02
CA GLY A 52 -0.30 -3.56 -5.77
C GLY A 52 -0.20 -2.25 -4.99
N VAL A 53 -1.27 -1.86 -4.29
CA VAL A 53 -1.35 -0.59 -3.55
C VAL A 53 -1.76 -0.86 -2.10
N GLY A 54 -0.96 -0.36 -1.16
CA GLY A 54 -1.30 -0.36 0.26
C GLY A 54 -1.31 1.04 0.82
N MET A 55 -2.38 1.44 1.51
CA MET A 55 -2.53 2.76 2.12
C MET A 55 -2.47 2.66 3.65
N GLY A 56 -1.74 3.58 4.29
CA GLY A 56 -1.78 3.73 5.75
C GLY A 56 -1.33 5.11 6.22
N PRO A 57 -1.62 5.47 7.48
CA PRO A 57 -1.25 6.77 8.04
C PRO A 57 0.26 6.93 8.25
N THR A 58 1.00 5.83 8.26
CA THR A 58 2.46 5.80 8.25
C THR A 58 2.95 4.95 7.07
N LYS A 59 4.18 5.19 6.63
CA LYS A 59 4.80 4.36 5.58
C LYS A 59 4.84 2.88 5.97
N THR A 60 5.02 2.57 7.24
CA THR A 60 5.00 1.23 7.82
C THR A 60 3.66 0.56 7.61
N LEU A 61 2.57 1.24 7.96
CA LEU A 61 1.23 0.73 7.76
C LEU A 61 0.90 0.62 6.27
N ALA A 62 1.39 1.53 5.43
CA ALA A 62 1.31 1.40 3.97
C ALA A 62 2.09 0.17 3.44
N LYS A 63 3.25 -0.16 4.02
CA LYS A 63 3.98 -1.41 3.71
C LYS A 63 3.20 -2.64 4.17
N SER A 64 2.63 -2.61 5.36
CA SER A 64 1.86 -3.72 5.92
C SER A 64 0.61 -4.02 5.12
N THR A 65 -0.14 -2.97 4.75
CA THR A 65 -1.33 -3.11 3.92
C THR A 65 -0.98 -3.58 2.52
N GLN A 66 0.13 -3.10 1.95
CA GLN A 66 0.59 -3.58 0.67
C GLN A 66 0.95 -5.08 0.72
N TRP A 67 1.64 -5.52 1.77
CA TRP A 67 1.94 -6.93 1.98
C TRP A 67 0.65 -7.76 2.04
N ALA A 68 -0.30 -7.36 2.87
CA ALA A 68 -1.58 -8.03 3.00
C ALA A 68 -2.38 -8.05 1.70
N SER A 69 -2.35 -6.98 0.91
CA SER A 69 -3.03 -6.92 -0.39
C SER A 69 -2.51 -7.97 -1.39
N LYS A 70 -1.24 -8.41 -1.24
CA LYS A 70 -0.64 -9.50 -2.04
C LYS A 70 -0.95 -10.87 -1.44
N GLU A 71 -0.87 -10.97 -0.12
CA GLU A 71 -1.03 -12.23 0.61
C GLU A 71 -2.46 -12.75 0.56
N TRP A 72 -3.43 -11.84 0.54
CA TRP A 72 -4.84 -12.14 0.72
C TRP A 72 -5.66 -11.73 -0.51
N PRO A 73 -6.04 -12.69 -1.37
CA PRO A 73 -6.67 -12.42 -2.65
C PRO A 73 -7.97 -11.62 -2.58
N GLN A 74 -8.69 -11.67 -1.44
CA GLN A 74 -9.95 -10.95 -1.25
C GLN A 74 -9.80 -9.42 -1.35
N PHE A 75 -8.59 -8.89 -1.17
CA PHE A 75 -8.33 -7.46 -1.30
C PHE A 75 -8.03 -7.03 -2.73
N GLY A 76 -7.91 -7.96 -3.69
CA GLY A 76 -7.69 -7.62 -5.10
C GLY A 76 -6.41 -6.82 -5.37
N GLY A 77 -5.42 -6.89 -4.46
CA GLY A 77 -4.20 -6.10 -4.55
C GLY A 77 -4.33 -4.63 -4.14
N VAL A 78 -5.42 -4.24 -3.48
CA VAL A 78 -5.61 -2.92 -2.85
C VAL A 78 -6.08 -3.10 -1.42
N LEU A 79 -5.41 -2.47 -0.46
CA LEU A 79 -5.88 -2.44 0.92
C LEU A 79 -5.56 -1.09 1.55
N ALA A 80 -6.58 -0.45 2.12
CA ALA A 80 -6.44 0.80 2.82
C ALA A 80 -6.65 0.62 4.34
N LEU A 81 -5.81 1.30 5.13
CA LEU A 81 -6.03 1.48 6.56
C LEU A 81 -6.22 2.96 6.86
N THR A 82 -7.39 3.29 7.36
CA THR A 82 -7.73 4.64 7.79
C THR A 82 -7.37 4.84 9.27
N PRO A 83 -7.04 6.07 9.72
CA PRO A 83 -6.65 6.34 11.10
C PRO A 83 -7.71 5.97 12.16
N ASP A 84 -8.99 5.96 11.77
CA ASP A 84 -10.13 5.63 12.63
C ASP A 84 -10.25 4.13 12.92
N ASN A 85 -9.54 3.26 12.19
CA ASN A 85 -9.62 1.81 12.35
C ASN A 85 -8.35 1.18 12.95
N ILE A 86 -7.97 1.66 14.14
CA ILE A 86 -6.77 1.22 14.87
C ILE A 86 -6.77 -0.29 15.13
N ARG A 87 -7.92 -0.89 15.45
CA ARG A 87 -8.02 -2.34 15.72
C ARG A 87 -7.64 -3.19 14.51
N ARG A 88 -8.04 -2.76 13.31
CA ARG A 88 -7.67 -3.42 12.05
C ARG A 88 -6.17 -3.30 11.78
N ALA A 89 -5.59 -2.14 12.10
CA ALA A 89 -4.14 -1.91 12.00
C ALA A 89 -3.36 -2.83 12.96
N GLU A 90 -3.76 -2.91 14.24
CA GLU A 90 -3.15 -3.80 15.23
C GLU A 90 -3.23 -5.26 14.81
N LYS A 91 -4.40 -5.69 14.34
CA LYS A 91 -4.60 -7.06 13.86
C LYS A 91 -3.70 -7.37 12.66
N LEU A 92 -3.65 -6.47 11.67
CA LEU A 92 -2.78 -6.61 10.50
C LEU A 92 -1.31 -6.75 10.91
N LEU A 93 -0.82 -5.84 11.76
CA LEU A 93 0.56 -5.86 12.23
C LEU A 93 0.88 -7.15 13.00
N SER A 94 -0.05 -7.65 13.82
CA SER A 94 0.14 -8.89 14.56
C SER A 94 0.27 -10.11 13.64
N LEU A 95 -0.50 -10.15 12.56
CA LEU A 95 -0.47 -11.24 11.57
C LEU A 95 0.79 -11.18 10.72
N GLN A 96 1.20 -9.97 10.33
CA GLN A 96 2.41 -9.79 9.54
C GLN A 96 3.67 -10.06 10.34
N LEU A 97 3.75 -9.64 11.60
CA LEU A 97 4.95 -9.85 12.44
C LEU A 97 5.31 -11.34 12.57
N ALA A 98 4.31 -12.22 12.56
CA ALA A 98 4.51 -13.66 12.56
C ALA A 98 5.15 -14.19 11.26
N HIS A 99 5.01 -13.47 10.15
CA HIS A 99 5.44 -13.90 8.81
C HIS A 99 6.66 -13.13 8.28
N GLU A 100 6.78 -11.84 8.64
CA GLU A 100 7.80 -10.91 8.14
C GLU A 100 8.30 -10.00 9.28
N PRO A 101 9.14 -10.51 10.20
CA PRO A 101 9.52 -9.79 11.41
C PRO A 101 10.41 -8.56 11.17
N TYR A 102 10.97 -8.40 9.96
CA TYR A 102 11.88 -7.31 9.61
C TYR A 102 11.19 -6.05 9.10
N ILE A 103 9.85 -6.01 9.00
CA ILE A 103 9.14 -4.84 8.48
C ILE A 103 9.44 -3.55 9.27
N TYR A 104 9.64 -3.65 10.57
CA TYR A 104 10.00 -2.52 11.43
C TYR A 104 11.46 -2.06 11.26
N GLN A 105 12.34 -2.88 10.68
CA GLN A 105 13.70 -2.44 10.35
C GLN A 105 13.70 -1.52 9.13
N GLU A 106 12.75 -1.71 8.21
CA GLU A 106 12.62 -0.89 7.01
C GLU A 106 12.04 0.51 7.28
N GLU A 107 11.39 0.73 8.44
CA GLU A 107 11.01 2.07 8.93
C GLU A 107 12.23 3.00 9.04
N LEU A 108 13.38 2.45 9.45
CA LEU A 108 14.62 3.21 9.62
C LEU A 108 15.22 3.62 8.26
N GLN A 109 15.02 2.80 7.22
CA GLN A 109 15.52 3.05 5.86
C GLN A 109 14.66 4.09 5.12
N CYS A 110 13.35 4.08 5.34
CA CYS A 110 12.41 4.97 4.64
C CYS A 110 12.37 6.40 5.21
N GLY A 111 13.22 6.69 6.21
CA GLY A 111 13.15 7.87 7.06
C GLY A 111 11.96 7.78 8.01
N SER A 112 12.11 8.25 9.26
CA SER A 112 11.01 8.37 10.21
C SER A 112 9.86 9.12 9.52
N GLY A 113 8.83 8.38 9.11
CA GLY A 113 7.74 8.90 8.31
C GLY A 113 7.22 10.18 8.95
N GLU A 114 7.05 11.24 8.15
CA GLU A 114 6.51 12.50 8.62
C GLU A 114 5.17 12.24 9.34
N LYS A 115 5.22 12.17 10.68
CA LYS A 115 4.07 11.96 11.56
C LYS A 115 3.37 13.31 11.71
N GLY A 116 2.81 13.80 10.61
CA GLY A 116 1.96 14.97 10.59
C GLY A 116 0.49 14.57 10.76
N PRO A 117 -0.35 15.46 11.28
CA PRO A 117 -1.79 15.26 11.20
C PRO A 117 -2.21 15.13 9.72
N GLY A 118 -3.01 14.11 9.41
CA GLY A 118 -3.57 13.88 8.08
C GLY A 118 -2.70 13.08 7.11
N THR A 119 -1.48 12.66 7.49
CA THR A 119 -0.61 11.89 6.59
C THR A 119 -1.27 10.61 6.05
N GLN A 120 -1.21 10.41 4.72
CA GLN A 120 -1.83 9.29 4.00
C GLN A 120 -0.81 8.75 2.97
N TRP A 121 -0.01 7.78 3.40
CA TRP A 121 1.02 7.18 2.55
C TRP A 121 0.44 6.01 1.77
N ARG A 122 0.83 5.89 0.51
CA ARG A 122 0.56 4.72 -0.33
C ARG A 122 1.86 4.08 -0.76
N LYS A 123 2.02 2.79 -0.53
CA LYS A 123 3.12 2.00 -1.10
C LYS A 123 2.63 1.35 -2.39
N LEU A 124 3.31 1.65 -3.50
CA LEU A 124 3.14 0.95 -4.76
C LEU A 124 4.21 -0.12 -4.89
N TYR A 125 3.82 -1.28 -5.40
CA TYR A 125 4.72 -2.38 -5.74
C TYR A 125 4.42 -2.88 -7.14
N PHE A 126 5.39 -2.81 -8.04
CA PHE A 126 5.22 -3.26 -9.42
C PHE A 126 5.27 -4.80 -9.49
N THR A 127 4.13 -5.40 -9.78
CA THR A 127 4.02 -6.83 -10.10
C THR A 127 4.26 -6.98 -11.59
N GLY A 128 5.41 -7.56 -11.98
CA GLY A 128 5.75 -7.83 -13.39
C GLY A 128 4.88 -8.92 -14.05
N GLY A 129 3.56 -8.82 -13.96
CA GLY A 129 2.59 -9.78 -14.51
C GLY A 129 2.28 -10.97 -13.59
N ARG A 130 2.91 -11.09 -12.42
CA ARG A 130 2.53 -12.08 -11.41
C ARG A 130 1.32 -11.57 -10.63
N THR A 131 0.13 -11.99 -11.04
CA THR A 131 -1.03 -12.03 -10.14
C THR A 131 -0.65 -12.79 -8.88
N ALA A 132 -1.08 -12.32 -7.70
CA ALA A 132 -0.89 -13.02 -6.44
C ALA A 132 -1.19 -14.52 -6.62
N PRO A 133 -0.33 -15.43 -6.10
CA PRO A 133 -0.55 -16.86 -6.25
C PRO A 133 -1.93 -17.23 -5.71
N GLN A 134 -2.78 -17.81 -6.57
CA GLN A 134 -4.06 -18.42 -6.18
C GLN A 134 -3.80 -19.79 -5.55
N THR A 135 -3.00 -19.88 -4.50
CA THR A 135 -2.96 -21.08 -3.67
C THR A 135 -3.91 -20.85 -2.50
N ALA A 136 -5.11 -21.38 -2.69
CA ALA A 136 -6.15 -21.49 -1.69
C ALA A 136 -5.66 -22.27 -0.46
N ASP A 137 -6.29 -21.92 0.68
CA ASP A 137 -6.31 -22.63 1.98
C ASP A 137 -5.38 -22.14 3.10
N SER A 138 -4.86 -20.91 3.03
CA SER A 138 -4.47 -20.17 4.24
C SER A 138 -5.68 -19.42 4.80
N LEU A 139 -5.95 -19.59 6.10
CA LEU A 139 -7.00 -18.89 6.85
C LEU A 139 -6.97 -17.38 6.53
N GLN A 140 -7.88 -16.92 5.68
CA GLN A 140 -8.03 -15.51 5.36
C GLN A 140 -8.50 -14.78 6.63
N PRO A 141 -7.72 -13.84 7.17
CA PRO A 141 -8.12 -13.15 8.38
C PRO A 141 -9.23 -12.14 8.05
N VAL A 142 -10.27 -12.14 8.89
CA VAL A 142 -11.28 -11.09 8.90
C VAL A 142 -10.63 -9.84 9.52
N LEU A 143 -10.17 -8.91 8.69
CA LEU A 143 -9.54 -7.65 9.12
C LEU A 143 -10.55 -6.67 9.70
#